data_AF-A0A2N1SIG9-F1
#
_entry.id   AF-A0A2N1SIG9-F1
#
_cell.length_a   1.000
_cell.length_b   1.000
_cell.length_c   1.000
_cell.angle_alpha   90.00
_cell.angle_beta   90.00
_cell.angle_gamma   90.00
#
_symmetry.space_group_name_H-M   'P 1'
#
loop_
_entity.id
_entity.type
_entity.pdbx_description
1 polymer ?
#
loop_
_entity_poly.entity_id
_entity_poly.type
_entity_poly.pdbx_seq_one_letter_code
_entity_poly.pdbx_strand_id
1 'polypeptide(L)'
;MDRHGSWARHAQRSARRRAFRRRWLFRRIGRRERSRESMSILSIQSHVVYGHVGNRSAVFPLERLGFDVWPVNTVQFSCNTGIPGWTGSAFGADHVSDIVRGLETLGVLSRCEAVLSGYMGSVETGAAIMTAVDAAKRANPGSIYCCDPVMGDEPEGVYVHSGIPEFIAAEALPRADIICPNVFEAEMLSGTRISSSREAAETADILHGMGPRVVVITSYRPDNDGRMGFFVSDGTMKRTVVAPVLPFPKPPKGSGDLASALFLAYYLKAGNVSDAMEATIGALYAVLEATLASGREDLAIVAAQESIASPTRKYKAEPV
;
A
#
# COMPACT_ATOMS: atom_id res chain seq x y z
N MET A 1 -41.99 -18.95 9.47
CA MET A 1 -41.82 -17.48 9.49
C MET A 1 -40.34 -17.19 9.44
N ASP A 2 -39.72 -16.98 8.27
CA ASP A 2 -38.34 -16.42 8.21
C ASP A 2 -37.85 -15.97 6.82
N ARG A 3 -38.76 -15.66 5.88
CA ARG A 3 -38.36 -15.19 4.53
C ARG A 3 -38.43 -13.67 4.35
N HIS A 4 -38.95 -12.92 5.33
CA HIS A 4 -39.10 -11.46 5.22
C HIS A 4 -37.87 -10.67 5.72
N GLY A 5 -37.04 -11.23 6.60
CA GLY A 5 -35.83 -10.53 7.11
C GLY A 5 -34.66 -10.43 6.12
N SER A 6 -34.59 -11.34 5.13
CA SER A 6 -33.49 -11.38 4.15
C SER A 6 -33.61 -10.29 3.06
N TRP A 7 -34.84 -10.06 2.58
CA TRP A 7 -35.12 -9.07 1.53
C TRP A 7 -34.90 -7.62 2.00
N ALA A 8 -35.28 -7.30 3.24
CA ALA A 8 -35.06 -5.97 3.81
C ALA A 8 -33.57 -5.62 3.93
N ARG A 9 -32.73 -6.59 4.34
CA ARG A 9 -31.27 -6.41 4.45
C ARG A 9 -30.59 -6.25 3.09
N HIS A 10 -31.04 -6.98 2.07
CA HIS A 10 -30.55 -6.82 0.69
C HIS A 10 -30.95 -5.48 0.08
N ALA A 11 -32.20 -5.04 0.29
CA ALA A 11 -32.70 -3.76 -0.20
C ALA A 11 -31.94 -2.57 0.44
N GLN A 12 -31.68 -2.61 1.75
CA GLN A 12 -30.89 -1.60 2.46
C GLN A 12 -29.42 -1.54 2.00
N ARG A 13 -28.78 -2.69 1.75
CA ARG A 13 -27.43 -2.76 1.17
C ARG A 13 -27.39 -2.17 -0.24
N SER A 14 -28.40 -2.44 -1.06
CA SER A 14 -28.48 -1.91 -2.43
C SER A 14 -28.75 -0.38 -2.46
N ALA A 15 -29.57 0.12 -1.53
CA ALA A 15 -29.91 1.54 -1.43
C ALA A 15 -28.71 2.36 -0.92
N ARG A 16 -27.96 1.85 0.06
CA ARG A 16 -26.68 2.44 0.50
C ARG A 16 -25.65 2.50 -0.63
N ARG A 17 -25.55 1.45 -1.46
CA ARG A 17 -24.65 1.42 -2.64
C ARG A 17 -25.05 2.45 -3.71
N ARG A 18 -26.34 2.66 -3.98
CA ARG A 18 -26.83 3.65 -4.97
C ARG A 18 -26.70 5.09 -4.49
N ALA A 19 -27.03 5.36 -3.23
CA ALA A 19 -26.87 6.69 -2.62
C ALA A 19 -25.38 7.11 -2.57
N PHE A 20 -24.48 6.16 -2.28
CA PHE A 20 -23.04 6.41 -2.28
C PHE A 20 -22.46 6.60 -3.69
N ARG A 21 -22.89 5.81 -4.69
CA ARG A 21 -22.50 6.02 -6.10
C ARG A 21 -22.82 7.42 -6.61
N ARG A 22 -23.98 7.96 -6.25
CA ARG A 22 -24.35 9.34 -6.58
C ARG A 22 -23.43 10.35 -5.87
N ARG A 23 -23.17 10.19 -4.58
CA ARG A 23 -22.29 11.08 -3.80
C ARG A 23 -20.83 11.05 -4.28
N TRP A 24 -20.35 9.91 -4.79
CA TRP A 24 -19.02 9.74 -5.40
C TRP A 24 -18.92 10.39 -6.78
N LEU A 25 -19.95 10.23 -7.63
CA LEU A 25 -20.00 10.84 -8.96
C LEU A 25 -20.05 12.38 -8.89
N PHE A 26 -20.82 12.95 -7.94
CA PHE A 26 -20.85 14.39 -7.68
C PHE A 26 -19.50 14.91 -7.13
N ARG A 27 -18.78 14.13 -6.33
CA ARG A 27 -17.41 14.45 -5.88
C ARG A 27 -16.37 14.47 -7.01
N ARG A 28 -16.55 13.67 -8.07
CA ARG A 28 -15.67 13.63 -9.26
C ARG A 28 -15.75 14.92 -10.09
N ILE A 29 -16.94 15.54 -10.15
CA ILE A 29 -17.14 16.82 -10.83
C ILE A 29 -16.48 17.95 -10.02
N GLY A 30 -16.65 17.97 -8.69
CA GLY A 30 -15.97 18.96 -7.82
C GLY A 30 -14.46 18.76 -7.64
N ARG A 31 -13.90 17.59 -8.01
CA ARG A 31 -12.43 17.34 -8.00
C ARG A 31 -11.70 17.99 -9.18
N ARG A 32 -12.39 18.31 -10.28
CA ARG A 32 -11.78 19.01 -11.43
C ARG A 32 -11.54 20.51 -11.18
N GLU A 33 -12.20 21.09 -10.17
CA GLU A 33 -12.17 22.52 -9.85
C GLU A 33 -11.38 22.87 -8.59
N ARG A 34 -10.89 21.88 -7.83
CA ARG A 34 -9.83 22.16 -6.85
C ARG A 34 -8.63 22.66 -7.65
N SER A 35 -8.21 23.89 -7.37
CA SER A 35 -7.01 24.52 -7.92
C SER A 35 -5.84 23.52 -7.88
N ARG A 36 -4.84 23.71 -8.75
CA ARG A 36 -3.60 22.92 -8.85
C ARG A 36 -2.72 22.97 -7.56
N GLU A 37 -3.33 23.04 -6.38
CA GLU A 37 -2.67 22.77 -5.11
C GLU A 37 -2.17 21.32 -5.12
N SER A 38 -0.92 21.15 -4.74
CA SER A 38 -0.25 19.85 -4.69
C SER A 38 -1.05 18.89 -3.81
N MET A 39 -1.39 17.72 -4.35
CA MET A 39 -1.97 16.62 -3.57
C MET A 39 -0.88 16.09 -2.63
N SER A 40 -1.15 16.08 -1.32
CA SER A 40 -0.15 15.68 -0.33
C SER A 40 -0.36 14.27 0.19
N ILE A 41 0.75 13.56 0.45
CA ILE A 41 0.75 12.21 1.03
C ILE A 41 1.62 12.23 2.29
N LEU A 42 1.05 11.85 3.43
CA LEU A 42 1.79 11.63 4.67
C LEU A 42 2.34 10.20 4.66
N SER A 43 3.66 10.03 4.56
CA SER A 43 4.32 8.72 4.48
C SER A 43 5.04 8.39 5.78
N ILE A 44 4.49 7.46 6.57
CA ILE A 44 5.02 7.08 7.89
C ILE A 44 5.64 5.69 7.80
N GLN A 45 6.97 5.64 7.62
CA GLN A 45 7.72 4.41 7.33
C GLN A 45 9.15 4.50 7.90
N SER A 46 9.89 3.40 7.82
CA SER A 46 11.33 3.39 8.12
C SER A 46 12.13 4.24 7.12
N HIS A 47 13.36 4.64 7.49
CA HIS A 47 14.27 5.34 6.58
C HIS A 47 15.71 4.81 6.73
N VAL A 48 16.41 4.71 5.60
CA VAL A 48 17.83 4.35 5.53
C VAL A 48 18.61 5.42 4.76
N VAL A 49 19.90 5.58 5.05
CA VAL A 49 20.76 6.52 4.30
C VAL A 49 21.28 5.86 3.01
N TYR A 50 21.79 4.63 3.12
CA TYR A 50 22.28 3.81 2.02
C TYR A 50 21.26 2.72 1.67
N GLY A 51 20.99 2.54 0.37
CA GLY A 51 20.00 1.60 -0.16
C GLY A 51 18.57 2.16 -0.20
N HIS A 52 17.61 1.31 -0.57
CA HIS A 52 16.20 1.69 -0.75
C HIS A 52 15.26 0.71 -0.04
N VAL A 53 14.75 1.12 1.12
CA VAL A 53 13.62 0.51 1.87
C VAL A 53 12.81 1.62 2.55
N GLY A 54 11.56 1.34 2.92
CA GLY A 54 10.65 2.28 3.55
C GLY A 54 10.53 3.59 2.76
N ASN A 55 10.66 4.73 3.45
CA ASN A 55 10.56 6.06 2.84
C ASN A 55 11.60 6.31 1.74
N ARG A 56 12.74 5.59 1.71
CA ARG A 56 13.68 5.68 0.57
C ARG A 56 13.17 5.00 -0.69
N SER A 57 12.28 4.03 -0.56
CA SER A 57 11.57 3.38 -1.67
C SER A 57 10.25 4.04 -2.02
N ALA A 58 9.63 4.79 -1.10
CA ALA A 58 8.32 5.40 -1.30
C ALA A 58 8.39 6.88 -1.73
N VAL A 59 9.15 7.72 -1.02
CA VAL A 59 9.06 9.19 -1.15
C VAL A 59 9.39 9.66 -2.56
N PHE A 60 10.58 9.32 -3.07
CA PHE A 60 11.00 9.80 -4.39
C PHE A 60 10.06 9.35 -5.53
N PRO A 61 9.60 8.08 -5.60
CA PRO A 61 8.61 7.68 -6.60
C PRO A 61 7.29 8.45 -6.52
N LEU A 62 6.78 8.70 -5.31
CA LEU A 62 5.58 9.51 -5.10
C LEU A 62 5.78 10.96 -5.58
N GLU A 63 6.93 11.58 -5.23
CA GLU A 63 7.31 12.92 -5.69
C GLU A 63 7.50 12.97 -7.21
N ARG A 64 8.14 11.96 -7.80
CA ARG A 64 8.32 11.84 -9.26
C ARG A 64 6.98 11.73 -9.99
N LEU A 65 5.97 11.19 -9.30
CA LEU A 65 4.58 11.15 -9.74
C LEU A 65 3.80 12.44 -9.41
N GLY A 66 4.43 13.47 -8.85
CA GLY A 66 3.83 14.80 -8.67
C GLY A 66 3.01 14.97 -7.39
N PHE A 67 3.21 14.10 -6.40
CA PHE A 67 2.67 14.29 -5.05
C PHE A 67 3.65 15.05 -4.17
N ASP A 68 3.13 15.90 -3.28
CA ASP A 68 3.92 16.53 -2.23
C ASP A 68 3.96 15.57 -1.03
N VAL A 69 5.12 15.00 -0.73
CA VAL A 69 5.24 13.93 0.27
C VAL A 69 5.75 14.51 1.58
N TRP A 70 5.05 14.20 2.66
CA TRP A 70 5.45 14.55 4.02
C TRP A 70 5.97 13.29 4.71
N PRO A 71 7.28 13.00 4.65
CA PRO A 71 7.82 11.81 5.28
C PRO A 71 7.94 11.98 6.80
N VAL A 72 7.38 11.03 7.55
CA VAL A 72 7.65 10.83 8.97
C VAL A 72 8.45 9.54 9.11
N ASN A 73 9.72 9.67 9.48
CA ASN A 73 10.62 8.52 9.58
C ASN A 73 10.47 7.87 10.95
N THR A 74 10.18 6.57 11.01
CA THR A 74 10.10 5.80 12.27
C THR A 74 11.45 5.29 12.75
N VAL A 75 12.44 5.25 11.85
CA VAL A 75 13.86 5.01 12.14
C VAL A 75 14.70 5.80 11.16
N GLN A 76 15.94 6.08 11.49
CA GLN A 76 16.96 6.50 10.54
C GLN A 76 18.20 5.63 10.75
N PHE A 77 18.39 4.67 9.85
CA PHE A 77 19.53 3.76 9.86
C PHE A 77 20.52 4.06 8.73
N SER A 78 21.77 3.62 8.88
CA SER A 78 22.79 3.72 7.85
C SER A 78 22.40 2.92 6.60
N CYS A 79 21.81 1.74 6.78
CA CYS A 79 21.34 0.83 5.74
C CYS A 79 20.25 -0.10 6.30
N ASN A 80 19.70 -0.99 5.47
CA ASN A 80 18.69 -1.94 5.93
C ASN A 80 19.28 -2.97 6.92
N THR A 81 18.46 -3.48 7.83
CA THR A 81 18.88 -4.36 8.94
C THR A 81 19.37 -5.74 8.48
N GLY A 82 19.16 -6.11 7.21
CA GLY A 82 19.72 -7.31 6.60
C GLY A 82 21.21 -7.18 6.24
N ILE A 83 21.81 -5.98 6.36
CA ILE A 83 23.24 -5.73 6.14
C ILE A 83 23.96 -5.70 7.51
N PRO A 84 24.99 -6.53 7.72
CA PRO A 84 25.76 -6.53 8.97
C PRO A 84 26.40 -5.16 9.27
N GLY A 85 26.45 -4.80 10.55
CA GLY A 85 27.10 -3.57 11.01
C GLY A 85 26.32 -2.28 10.74
N TRP A 86 25.01 -2.38 10.46
CA TRP A 86 24.14 -1.20 10.37
C TRP A 86 24.15 -0.41 11.70
N THR A 87 23.99 0.91 11.61
CA THR A 87 23.92 1.84 12.75
C THR A 87 22.73 2.78 12.61
N GLY A 88 22.38 3.52 13.67
CA GLY A 88 21.38 4.58 13.63
C GLY A 88 20.44 4.54 14.82
N SER A 89 19.25 5.12 14.67
CA SER A 89 18.30 5.31 15.77
C SER A 89 16.86 5.07 15.35
N ALA A 90 16.07 4.51 16.28
CA ALA A 90 14.63 4.42 16.14
C ALA A 90 13.97 5.68 16.71
N PHE A 91 13.02 6.24 15.96
CA PHE A 91 12.18 7.34 16.40
C PHE A 91 10.82 6.75 16.79
N GLY A 92 10.65 6.50 18.09
CA GLY A 92 9.47 5.83 18.65
C GLY A 92 8.16 6.61 18.49
N ALA A 93 7.09 6.09 19.11
CA ALA A 93 5.73 6.64 19.04
C ALA A 93 5.66 8.16 19.30
N ASP A 94 6.38 8.66 20.31
CA ASP A 94 6.38 10.09 20.68
C ASP A 94 6.82 11.00 19.54
N HIS A 95 7.80 10.57 18.72
CA HIS A 95 8.26 11.34 17.58
C HIS A 95 7.18 11.47 16.51
N VAL A 96 6.51 10.36 16.18
CA VAL A 96 5.39 10.35 15.22
C VAL A 96 4.26 11.26 15.73
N SER A 97 3.89 11.12 17.00
CA SER A 97 2.84 11.96 17.62
C SER A 97 3.20 13.44 17.64
N ASP A 98 4.46 13.80 17.94
CA ASP A 98 4.91 15.18 17.97
C ASP A 98 4.86 15.84 16.58
N ILE A 99 5.36 15.15 15.55
CA ILE A 99 5.29 15.67 14.17
C ILE A 99 3.84 15.85 13.73
N VAL A 100 2.98 14.86 13.98
CA VAL A 100 1.55 14.93 13.60
C VAL A 100 0.87 16.10 14.30
N ARG A 101 1.14 16.33 15.59
CA ARG A 101 0.66 17.51 16.33
C ARG A 101 1.17 18.81 15.71
N GLY A 102 2.42 18.85 15.26
CA GLY A 102 2.97 19.97 14.51
C GLY A 102 2.18 20.25 13.22
N LEU A 103 1.87 19.20 12.44
CA LEU A 103 1.06 19.32 11.22
C LEU A 103 -0.39 19.76 11.52
N GLU A 104 -1.00 19.28 12.61
CA GLU A 104 -2.31 19.75 13.08
C GLU A 104 -2.27 21.24 13.44
N THR A 105 -1.23 21.67 14.15
CA THR A 105 -1.04 23.09 14.55
C THR A 105 -0.88 23.99 13.34
N LEU A 106 -0.19 23.53 12.29
CA LEU A 106 -0.07 24.25 11.03
C LEU A 106 -1.38 24.27 10.21
N GLY A 107 -2.38 23.45 10.57
CA GLY A 107 -3.65 23.35 9.85
C GLY A 107 -3.56 22.67 8.48
N VAL A 108 -2.42 22.04 8.16
CA VAL A 108 -2.15 21.50 6.81
C VAL A 108 -2.77 20.13 6.56
N LEU A 109 -3.19 19.39 7.59
CA LEU A 109 -3.79 18.04 7.42
C LEU A 109 -5.06 18.03 6.57
N SER A 110 -5.75 19.17 6.40
CA SER A 110 -6.87 19.31 5.47
C SER A 110 -6.48 19.07 4.00
N ARG A 111 -5.17 19.19 3.67
CA ARG A 111 -4.58 18.94 2.34
C ARG A 111 -4.02 17.51 2.19
N CYS A 112 -4.00 16.72 3.26
CA CYS A 112 -3.53 15.33 3.22
C CYS A 112 -4.56 14.47 2.47
N GLU A 113 -4.25 14.05 1.25
CA GLU A 113 -5.14 13.19 0.44
C GLU A 113 -4.94 11.70 0.75
N ALA A 114 -3.76 11.32 1.26
CA ALA A 114 -3.53 9.97 1.73
C ALA A 114 -2.50 9.89 2.85
N VAL A 115 -2.65 8.87 3.69
CA VAL A 115 -1.62 8.39 4.61
C VAL A 115 -1.13 7.04 4.10
N LEU A 116 0.18 6.86 4.00
CA LEU A 116 0.83 5.60 3.65
C LEU A 116 1.63 5.12 4.86
N SER A 117 1.39 3.90 5.31
CA SER A 117 2.23 3.24 6.31
C SER A 117 2.89 1.99 5.74
N GLY A 118 3.99 1.59 6.35
CA GLY A 118 4.70 0.33 6.10
C GLY A 118 5.17 -0.27 7.42
N TYR A 119 6.42 -0.72 7.46
CA TYR A 119 7.04 -1.31 8.66
C TYR A 119 6.76 -0.52 9.96
N MET A 120 6.19 -1.22 10.95
CA MET A 120 5.92 -0.71 12.29
C MET A 120 6.92 -1.32 13.29
N GLY A 121 7.79 -0.49 13.85
CA GLY A 121 8.85 -0.95 14.77
C GLY A 121 8.36 -1.36 16.16
N SER A 122 7.15 -0.98 16.56
CA SER A 122 6.53 -1.33 17.84
C SER A 122 5.01 -1.13 17.77
N VAL A 123 4.27 -1.74 18.71
CA VAL A 123 2.81 -1.57 18.81
C VAL A 123 2.48 -0.11 19.13
N GLU A 124 3.31 0.54 19.95
CA GLU A 124 3.19 1.95 20.30
C GLU A 124 3.37 2.85 19.08
N THR A 125 4.37 2.57 18.23
CA THR A 125 4.54 3.27 16.95
C THR A 125 3.33 3.04 16.05
N GLY A 126 2.80 1.81 15.99
CA GLY A 126 1.57 1.50 15.27
C GLY A 126 0.38 2.35 15.75
N ALA A 127 0.19 2.47 17.06
CA ALA A 127 -0.88 3.28 17.65
C ALA A 127 -0.73 4.78 17.32
N ALA A 128 0.50 5.30 17.31
CA ALA A 128 0.79 6.67 16.87
C ALA A 128 0.46 6.87 15.39
N ILE A 129 0.76 5.90 14.52
CA ILE A 129 0.36 5.91 13.10
C ILE A 129 -1.17 5.95 12.99
N MET A 130 -1.91 5.15 13.77
CA MET A 130 -3.38 5.16 13.73
C MET A 130 -3.95 6.51 14.16
N THR A 131 -3.33 7.14 15.16
CA THR A 131 -3.68 8.52 15.57
C THR A 131 -3.46 9.51 14.43
N ALA A 132 -2.38 9.36 13.67
CA ALA A 132 -2.10 10.18 12.48
C ALA A 132 -3.14 9.97 11.37
N VAL A 133 -3.53 8.71 11.11
CA VAL A 133 -4.59 8.36 10.16
C VAL A 133 -5.91 9.02 10.57
N ASP A 134 -6.28 8.91 11.86
CA ASP A 134 -7.52 9.50 12.37
C ASP A 134 -7.47 11.04 12.30
N ALA A 135 -6.32 11.67 12.58
CA ALA A 135 -6.12 13.12 12.43
C ALA A 135 -6.29 13.57 10.97
N ALA A 136 -5.64 12.89 10.03
CA ALA A 136 -5.78 13.17 8.60
C ALA A 136 -7.23 13.00 8.13
N LYS A 137 -7.93 11.94 8.57
CA LYS A 137 -9.35 11.70 8.20
C LYS A 137 -10.31 12.69 8.86
N ARG A 138 -10.03 13.17 10.08
CA ARG A 138 -10.80 14.25 10.72
C ARG A 138 -10.66 15.56 9.95
N ALA A 139 -9.43 15.94 9.57
CA ALA A 139 -9.17 17.17 8.84
C ALA A 139 -9.62 17.10 7.37
N ASN A 140 -9.47 15.94 6.73
CA ASN A 140 -9.93 15.64 5.39
C ASN A 140 -10.68 14.28 5.36
N PRO A 141 -12.03 14.27 5.45
CA PRO A 141 -12.82 13.04 5.34
C PRO A 141 -12.73 12.32 3.99
N GLY A 142 -12.00 12.88 3.02
CA GLY A 142 -11.63 12.23 1.77
C GLY A 142 -10.27 11.53 1.79
N SER A 143 -9.46 11.73 2.84
CA SER A 143 -8.12 11.12 2.98
C SER A 143 -8.21 9.59 2.99
N ILE A 144 -7.35 8.96 2.20
CA ILE A 144 -7.25 7.50 2.06
C ILE A 144 -6.13 7.00 2.96
N TYR A 145 -6.38 5.94 3.71
CA TYR A 145 -5.30 5.20 4.38
C TYR A 145 -4.89 3.97 3.56
N CYS A 146 -3.62 3.95 3.14
CA CYS A 146 -2.97 2.82 2.49
C CYS A 146 -2.03 2.13 3.48
N CYS A 147 -2.35 0.89 3.85
CA CYS A 147 -1.57 0.10 4.79
C CYS A 147 -0.78 -0.96 4.02
N ASP A 148 0.54 -0.89 4.05
CA ASP A 148 1.43 -2.01 3.74
C ASP A 148 1.69 -2.77 5.06
N PRO A 149 1.07 -3.95 5.27
CA PRO A 149 1.06 -4.65 6.55
C PRO A 149 2.32 -5.51 6.73
N VAL A 150 3.49 -4.88 6.67
CA VAL A 150 4.80 -5.54 6.76
C VAL A 150 4.88 -6.38 8.04
N MET A 151 4.83 -7.71 7.92
CA MET A 151 4.89 -8.65 9.05
C MET A 151 5.88 -9.79 8.83
N GLY A 152 5.97 -10.27 7.59
CA GLY A 152 6.67 -11.51 7.31
C GLY A 152 6.72 -11.81 5.82
N ASP A 153 7.56 -12.76 5.45
CA ASP A 153 7.67 -13.25 4.08
C ASP A 153 8.14 -14.71 4.10
N GLU A 154 8.00 -15.42 2.99
CA GLU A 154 8.57 -16.76 2.85
C GLU A 154 10.02 -16.70 2.32
N PRO A 155 10.93 -17.55 2.83
CA PRO A 155 10.72 -18.61 3.83
C PRO A 155 10.92 -18.17 5.30
N GLU A 156 11.28 -16.90 5.56
CA GLU A 156 11.68 -16.43 6.90
C GLU A 156 10.55 -16.44 7.95
N GLY A 157 9.29 -16.40 7.51
CA GLY A 157 8.12 -16.27 8.38
C GLY A 157 7.96 -14.87 8.94
N VAL A 158 7.37 -14.76 10.13
CA VAL A 158 7.20 -13.47 10.84
C VAL A 158 8.56 -12.96 11.30
N TYR A 159 8.93 -11.76 10.85
CA TYR A 159 10.19 -11.10 11.25
C TYR A 159 9.99 -9.78 12.02
N VAL A 160 8.75 -9.39 12.29
CA VAL A 160 8.42 -8.23 13.13
C VAL A 160 8.36 -8.60 14.61
N HIS A 161 8.36 -7.57 15.47
CA HIS A 161 8.20 -7.76 16.91
C HIS A 161 6.84 -8.37 17.27
N SER A 162 6.80 -9.09 18.40
CA SER A 162 5.57 -9.67 18.95
C SER A 162 4.49 -8.60 19.15
N GLY A 163 3.23 -8.96 18.87
CA GLY A 163 2.08 -8.05 18.99
C GLY A 163 1.79 -7.23 17.73
N ILE A 164 2.75 -7.07 16.80
CA ILE A 164 2.53 -6.32 15.56
C ILE A 164 1.49 -6.98 14.65
N PRO A 165 1.52 -8.30 14.38
CA PRO A 165 0.49 -8.92 13.54
C PRO A 165 -0.91 -8.78 14.13
N GLU A 166 -1.06 -8.97 15.44
CA GLU A 166 -2.33 -8.80 16.15
C GLU A 166 -2.81 -7.34 16.09
N PHE A 167 -1.89 -6.39 16.28
CA PHE A 167 -2.18 -4.96 16.16
C PHE A 167 -2.62 -4.58 14.74
N ILE A 168 -1.93 -5.08 13.70
CA ILE A 168 -2.29 -4.80 12.31
C ILE A 168 -3.70 -5.34 12.02
N ALA A 169 -4.00 -6.56 12.43
CA ALA A 169 -5.31 -7.18 12.22
C ALA A 169 -6.44 -6.44 12.98
N ALA A 170 -6.17 -6.01 14.22
CA ALA A 170 -7.17 -5.38 15.08
C ALA A 170 -7.37 -3.88 14.82
N GLU A 171 -6.31 -3.15 14.47
CA GLU A 171 -6.32 -1.69 14.46
C GLU A 171 -6.04 -1.10 13.06
N ALA A 172 -4.99 -1.56 12.37
CA ALA A 172 -4.60 -0.97 11.09
C ALA A 172 -5.55 -1.38 9.96
N LEU A 173 -5.80 -2.67 9.83
CA LEU A 173 -6.61 -3.24 8.75
C LEU A 173 -8.04 -2.69 8.73
N PRO A 174 -8.77 -2.59 9.86
CA PRO A 174 -10.13 -2.04 9.85
C PRO A 174 -10.21 -0.54 9.47
N ARG A 175 -9.11 0.21 9.62
CA ARG A 175 -9.03 1.63 9.25
C ARG A 175 -8.56 1.85 7.81
N ALA A 176 -7.93 0.84 7.21
CA ALA A 176 -7.35 0.91 5.88
C ALA A 176 -8.46 1.06 4.82
N ASP A 177 -8.25 1.96 3.87
CA ASP A 177 -9.04 2.03 2.63
C ASP A 177 -8.44 1.12 1.56
N ILE A 178 -7.11 1.00 1.57
CA ILE A 178 -6.29 0.15 0.72
C ILE A 178 -5.35 -0.66 1.62
N ILE A 179 -5.28 -1.97 1.41
CA ILE A 179 -4.24 -2.82 2.03
C ILE A 179 -3.41 -3.49 0.95
N CYS A 180 -2.10 -3.56 1.17
CA CYS A 180 -1.12 -4.09 0.23
C CYS A 180 -0.29 -5.26 0.81
N PRO A 181 -0.92 -6.34 1.33
CA PRO A 181 -0.15 -7.47 1.86
C PRO A 181 0.58 -8.22 0.75
N ASN A 182 1.71 -8.85 1.06
CA ASN A 182 2.20 -9.97 0.25
C ASN A 182 1.33 -11.23 0.48
N VAL A 183 1.57 -12.32 -0.27
CA VAL A 183 0.81 -13.57 -0.11
C VAL A 183 0.84 -14.09 1.34
N PHE A 184 2.03 -14.15 1.97
CA PHE A 184 2.18 -14.64 3.34
C PHE A 184 1.35 -13.82 4.34
N GLU A 185 1.41 -12.50 4.23
CA GLU A 185 0.66 -11.57 5.06
C GLU A 185 -0.85 -11.66 4.81
N ALA A 186 -1.26 -11.82 3.55
CA ALA A 186 -2.66 -11.98 3.18
C ALA A 186 -3.25 -13.25 3.80
N GLU A 187 -2.53 -14.37 3.70
CA GLU A 187 -2.92 -15.65 4.30
C GLU A 187 -2.99 -15.56 5.83
N MET A 188 -2.04 -14.85 6.46
CA MET A 188 -2.03 -14.64 7.91
C MET A 188 -3.24 -13.83 8.38
N LEU A 189 -3.59 -12.75 7.66
CA LEU A 189 -4.70 -11.87 8.01
C LEU A 189 -6.06 -12.50 7.75
N SER A 190 -6.18 -13.32 6.70
CA SER A 190 -7.45 -13.97 6.34
C SER A 190 -7.66 -15.33 6.99
N GLY A 191 -6.60 -15.99 7.43
CA GLY A 191 -6.63 -17.39 7.88
C GLY A 191 -6.86 -18.41 6.75
N THR A 192 -6.64 -18.02 5.49
CA THR A 192 -6.79 -18.88 4.30
C THR A 192 -5.45 -19.09 3.61
N ARG A 193 -5.35 -20.12 2.76
CA ARG A 193 -4.19 -20.33 1.88
C ARG A 193 -4.50 -19.84 0.47
N ILE A 194 -3.48 -19.42 -0.28
CA ILE A 194 -3.54 -18.97 -1.66
C ILE A 194 -2.65 -19.87 -2.51
N SER A 195 -3.27 -20.89 -3.11
CA SER A 195 -2.66 -21.78 -4.10
C SER A 195 -3.31 -21.68 -5.48
N SER A 196 -4.37 -20.88 -5.61
CA SER A 196 -5.10 -20.67 -6.85
C SER A 196 -5.71 -19.27 -6.94
N SER A 197 -6.13 -18.88 -8.13
CA SER A 197 -6.83 -17.62 -8.39
C SER A 197 -8.16 -17.52 -7.65
N ARG A 198 -8.87 -18.64 -7.48
CA ARG A 198 -10.08 -18.74 -6.68
C ARG A 198 -9.80 -18.44 -5.21
N GLU A 199 -8.75 -19.03 -4.65
CA GLU A 199 -8.38 -18.83 -3.25
C GLU A 199 -7.86 -17.42 -2.97
N ALA A 200 -7.14 -16.80 -3.92
CA ALA A 200 -6.80 -15.38 -3.87
C ALA A 200 -8.07 -14.51 -3.83
N ALA A 201 -9.07 -14.86 -4.65
CA ALA A 201 -10.35 -14.16 -4.68
C ALA A 201 -11.17 -14.32 -3.39
N GLU A 202 -11.16 -15.49 -2.76
CA GLU A 202 -11.80 -15.75 -1.47
C GLU A 202 -11.08 -15.01 -0.33
N THR A 203 -9.73 -15.04 -0.34
CA THR A 203 -8.89 -14.29 0.60
C THR A 203 -9.17 -12.79 0.53
N ALA A 204 -9.23 -12.22 -0.68
CA ALA A 204 -9.57 -10.81 -0.84
C ALA A 204 -10.99 -10.47 -0.34
N ASP A 205 -11.98 -11.36 -0.50
CA ASP A 205 -13.33 -11.14 0.02
C ASP A 205 -13.37 -11.13 1.56
N ILE A 206 -12.58 -11.99 2.21
CA ILE A 206 -12.41 -11.99 3.68
C ILE A 206 -11.82 -10.66 4.13
N LEU A 207 -10.70 -10.23 3.51
CA LEU A 207 -10.04 -8.97 3.85
C LEU A 207 -10.97 -7.77 3.63
N HIS A 208 -11.75 -7.74 2.55
CA HIS A 208 -12.79 -6.73 2.34
C HIS A 208 -13.85 -6.71 3.46
N GLY A 209 -14.20 -7.89 3.99
CA GLY A 209 -15.13 -8.02 5.11
C GLY A 209 -14.62 -7.41 6.42
N MET A 210 -13.32 -7.20 6.53
CA MET A 210 -12.65 -6.69 7.72
C MET A 210 -12.38 -5.17 7.68
N GLY A 211 -12.52 -4.51 6.52
CA GLY A 211 -12.31 -3.05 6.43
C GLY A 211 -12.01 -2.52 5.02
N PRO A 212 -10.88 -2.91 4.40
CA PRO A 212 -10.37 -2.27 3.19
C PRO A 212 -11.34 -2.38 2.00
N ARG A 213 -11.48 -1.28 1.27
CA ARG A 213 -12.21 -1.27 0.00
C ARG A 213 -11.37 -1.82 -1.14
N VAL A 214 -10.05 -1.67 -1.06
CA VAL A 214 -9.10 -2.18 -2.07
C VAL A 214 -8.11 -3.11 -1.39
N VAL A 215 -7.94 -4.29 -1.96
CA VAL A 215 -6.97 -5.30 -1.51
C VAL A 215 -6.02 -5.55 -2.68
N VAL A 216 -4.72 -5.41 -2.42
CA VAL A 216 -3.63 -5.66 -3.37
C VAL A 216 -2.73 -6.73 -2.77
N ILE A 217 -2.84 -7.97 -3.25
CA ILE A 217 -1.98 -9.06 -2.82
C ILE A 217 -0.74 -9.07 -3.72
N THR A 218 0.41 -8.71 -3.16
CA THR A 218 1.71 -8.72 -3.85
C THR A 218 2.37 -10.10 -3.79
N SER A 219 3.43 -10.30 -4.56
CA SER A 219 4.16 -11.58 -4.63
C SER A 219 3.30 -12.77 -5.08
N TYR A 220 2.19 -12.51 -5.77
CA TYR A 220 1.22 -13.51 -6.18
C TYR A 220 1.72 -14.35 -7.36
N ARG A 221 1.60 -15.68 -7.25
CA ARG A 221 2.04 -16.68 -8.25
C ARG A 221 0.87 -17.60 -8.62
N PRO A 222 0.10 -17.31 -9.67
CA PRO A 222 -1.11 -18.08 -10.01
C PRO A 222 -0.82 -19.52 -10.45
N ASP A 223 0.19 -19.71 -11.32
CA ASP A 223 0.39 -20.97 -12.05
C ASP A 223 1.73 -21.67 -11.70
N ASN A 224 2.50 -21.12 -10.76
CA ASN A 224 3.86 -21.58 -10.42
C ASN A 224 4.80 -21.76 -11.64
N ASP A 225 4.55 -21.04 -12.72
CA ASP A 225 5.21 -21.17 -14.03
C ASP A 225 6.39 -20.20 -14.23
N GLY A 226 6.97 -19.73 -13.13
CA GLY A 226 8.04 -18.73 -13.14
C GLY A 226 7.55 -17.29 -13.33
N ARG A 227 6.23 -17.03 -13.31
CA ARG A 227 5.68 -15.67 -13.25
C ARG A 227 5.28 -15.27 -11.82
N MET A 228 5.31 -13.97 -11.57
CA MET A 228 4.87 -13.34 -10.32
C MET A 228 4.24 -11.99 -10.63
N GLY A 229 3.29 -11.57 -9.81
CA GLY A 229 2.86 -10.18 -9.79
C GLY A 229 1.88 -9.92 -8.68
N PHE A 230 0.69 -9.45 -9.07
CA PHE A 230 -0.29 -8.93 -8.15
C PHE A 230 -1.67 -9.49 -8.43
N PHE A 231 -2.41 -9.75 -7.37
CA PHE A 231 -3.86 -9.87 -7.41
C PHE A 231 -4.47 -8.59 -6.82
N VAL A 232 -5.49 -8.02 -7.45
CA VAL A 232 -6.18 -6.82 -6.95
C VAL A 232 -7.69 -6.98 -6.97
N SER A 233 -8.34 -6.47 -5.92
CA SER A 233 -9.78 -6.41 -5.79
C SER A 233 -10.24 -5.08 -5.22
N ASP A 234 -11.34 -4.53 -5.76
CA ASP A 234 -12.05 -3.37 -5.19
C ASP A 234 -13.44 -3.72 -4.62
N GLY A 235 -13.72 -5.02 -4.48
CA GLY A 235 -15.01 -5.59 -4.09
C GLY A 235 -16.04 -5.63 -5.22
N THR A 236 -15.74 -5.09 -6.41
CA THR A 236 -16.58 -5.19 -7.61
C THR A 236 -15.88 -5.84 -8.79
N MET A 237 -14.57 -5.70 -8.88
CA MET A 237 -13.72 -6.41 -9.82
C MET A 237 -12.58 -7.11 -9.11
N LYS A 238 -12.14 -8.22 -9.70
CA LYS A 238 -10.97 -9.00 -9.30
C LYS A 238 -10.10 -9.17 -10.53
N ARG A 239 -8.82 -8.88 -10.40
CA ARG A 239 -7.85 -8.90 -11.50
C ARG A 239 -6.52 -9.45 -11.04
N THR A 240 -5.81 -10.08 -11.97
CA THR A 240 -4.41 -10.45 -11.78
C THR A 240 -3.56 -9.77 -12.84
N VAL A 241 -2.32 -9.42 -12.51
CA VAL A 241 -1.30 -9.07 -13.49
C VAL A 241 0.01 -9.73 -13.08
N VAL A 242 0.68 -10.38 -14.02
CA VAL A 242 1.92 -11.12 -13.76
C VAL A 242 2.97 -10.79 -14.81
N ALA A 243 4.22 -10.88 -14.39
CA ALA A 243 5.40 -10.75 -15.23
C ALA A 243 6.38 -11.90 -14.94
N PRO A 244 7.32 -12.22 -15.86
CA PRO A 244 8.38 -13.20 -15.60
C PRO A 244 9.21 -12.83 -14.37
N VAL A 245 9.57 -13.79 -13.53
CA VAL A 245 10.48 -13.53 -12.42
C VAL A 245 11.88 -13.24 -12.95
N LEU A 246 12.47 -12.14 -12.51
CA LEU A 246 13.85 -11.77 -12.87
C LEU A 246 14.86 -12.57 -12.03
N PRO A 247 15.96 -13.05 -12.63
CA PRO A 247 16.89 -13.98 -11.99
C PRO A 247 17.89 -13.27 -11.06
N PHE A 248 17.39 -12.65 -10.00
CA PHE A 248 18.25 -12.10 -8.95
C PHE A 248 18.86 -13.22 -8.11
N PRO A 249 20.17 -13.20 -7.82
CA PRO A 249 20.79 -14.13 -6.87
C PRO A 249 20.16 -14.03 -5.47
N LYS A 250 19.82 -12.80 -5.07
CA LYS A 250 19.07 -12.48 -3.87
C LYS A 250 18.00 -11.43 -4.22
N PRO A 251 16.72 -11.63 -3.88
CA PRO A 251 15.69 -10.64 -4.15
C PRO A 251 16.05 -9.28 -3.52
N PRO A 252 15.97 -8.16 -4.28
CA PRO A 252 16.26 -6.84 -3.74
C PRO A 252 15.21 -6.46 -2.69
N LYS A 253 15.66 -5.89 -1.58
CA LYS A 253 14.76 -5.38 -0.53
C LYS A 253 14.10 -4.06 -0.98
N GLY A 254 12.95 -3.75 -0.38
CA GLY A 254 12.21 -2.50 -0.62
C GLY A 254 11.28 -2.50 -1.85
N SER A 255 11.14 -3.64 -2.54
CA SER A 255 10.24 -3.77 -3.69
C SER A 255 8.76 -3.73 -3.27
N GLY A 256 8.42 -4.25 -2.09
CA GLY A 256 7.10 -4.11 -1.46
C GLY A 256 6.75 -2.65 -1.17
N ASP A 257 7.64 -1.94 -0.46
CA ASP A 257 7.48 -0.50 -0.17
C ASP A 257 7.24 0.31 -1.45
N LEU A 258 8.05 0.03 -2.50
CA LEU A 258 7.92 0.66 -3.81
C LEU A 258 6.59 0.31 -4.48
N ALA A 259 6.16 -0.95 -4.44
CA ALA A 259 4.90 -1.40 -5.03
C ALA A 259 3.69 -0.71 -4.38
N SER A 260 3.65 -0.66 -3.04
CA SER A 260 2.62 0.01 -2.25
C SER A 260 2.55 1.51 -2.57
N ALA A 261 3.70 2.18 -2.62
CA ALA A 261 3.79 3.61 -2.97
C ALA A 261 3.32 3.89 -4.42
N LEU A 262 3.81 3.11 -5.39
CA LEU A 262 3.40 3.24 -6.79
C LEU A 262 1.91 2.99 -6.96
N PHE A 263 1.37 1.93 -6.35
CA PHE A 263 -0.06 1.62 -6.44
C PHE A 263 -0.90 2.75 -5.87
N LEU A 264 -0.57 3.27 -4.69
CA LEU A 264 -1.27 4.41 -4.10
C LEU A 264 -1.27 5.62 -5.05
N ALA A 265 -0.12 6.01 -5.57
CA ALA A 265 0.01 7.15 -6.47
C ALA A 265 -0.79 6.98 -7.77
N TYR A 266 -0.67 5.83 -8.44
CA TYR A 266 -1.42 5.59 -9.67
C TYR A 266 -2.92 5.46 -9.42
N TYR A 267 -3.33 4.88 -8.28
CA TYR A 267 -4.72 4.81 -7.89
C TYR A 267 -5.31 6.20 -7.61
N LEU A 268 -4.58 7.08 -6.92
CA LEU A 268 -5.00 8.46 -6.69
C LEU A 268 -5.18 9.24 -7.99
N LYS A 269 -4.34 8.99 -9.01
CA LYS A 269 -4.45 9.61 -10.34
C LYS A 269 -5.57 9.04 -11.21
N ALA A 270 -5.69 7.71 -11.27
CA ALA A 270 -6.58 7.03 -12.22
C ALA A 270 -7.98 6.76 -11.64
N GLY A 271 -8.07 6.49 -10.34
CA GLY A 271 -9.31 6.07 -9.67
C GLY A 271 -9.83 4.70 -10.11
N ASN A 272 -8.98 3.87 -10.75
CA ASN A 272 -9.30 2.54 -11.23
C ASN A 272 -8.20 1.56 -10.82
N VAL A 273 -8.59 0.42 -10.22
CA VAL A 273 -7.62 -0.55 -9.68
C VAL A 273 -6.85 -1.31 -10.76
N SER A 274 -7.45 -1.60 -11.92
CA SER A 274 -6.75 -2.24 -13.04
C SER A 274 -5.70 -1.31 -13.64
N ASP A 275 -6.05 -0.05 -13.89
CA ASP A 275 -5.13 0.95 -14.43
C ASP A 275 -3.96 1.21 -13.48
N ALA A 276 -4.26 1.33 -12.18
CA ALA A 276 -3.24 1.50 -11.15
C ALA A 276 -2.30 0.29 -11.12
N MET A 277 -2.86 -0.92 -11.17
CA MET A 277 -2.08 -2.15 -11.08
C MET A 277 -1.18 -2.39 -12.30
N GLU A 278 -1.69 -2.15 -13.53
CA GLU A 278 -0.87 -2.22 -14.75
C GLU A 278 0.29 -1.21 -14.73
N ALA A 279 0.05 0.00 -14.23
CA ALA A 279 1.08 1.02 -14.09
C ALA A 279 2.11 0.66 -13.01
N THR A 280 1.66 0.12 -11.87
CA THR A 280 2.52 -0.35 -10.78
C THR A 280 3.46 -1.44 -11.25
N ILE A 281 2.95 -2.52 -11.86
CA ILE A 281 3.82 -3.60 -12.34
C ILE A 281 4.76 -3.12 -13.43
N GLY A 282 4.32 -2.25 -14.34
CA GLY A 282 5.17 -1.69 -15.39
C GLY A 282 6.36 -0.89 -14.82
N ALA A 283 6.11 0.02 -13.87
CA ALA A 283 7.15 0.80 -13.23
C ALA A 283 8.07 -0.06 -12.35
N LEU A 284 7.51 -0.93 -11.52
CA LEU A 284 8.29 -1.82 -10.64
C LEU A 284 9.19 -2.74 -11.47
N TYR A 285 8.65 -3.34 -12.54
CA TYR A 285 9.42 -4.24 -13.39
C TYR A 285 10.59 -3.52 -14.06
N ALA A 286 10.38 -2.29 -14.56
CA ALA A 286 11.46 -1.49 -15.14
C ALA A 286 12.55 -1.12 -14.10
N VAL A 287 12.17 -0.83 -12.86
CA VAL A 287 13.13 -0.62 -11.77
C VAL A 287 13.94 -1.89 -11.51
N LEU A 288 13.28 -3.05 -11.48
CA LEU A 288 13.97 -4.33 -11.28
C LEU A 288 14.89 -4.69 -12.46
N GLU A 289 14.47 -4.49 -13.71
CA GLU A 289 15.34 -4.69 -14.88
C GLU A 289 16.59 -3.79 -14.82
N ALA A 290 16.41 -2.51 -14.49
CA ALA A 290 17.53 -1.58 -14.31
C ALA A 290 18.45 -1.99 -13.14
N THR A 291 17.87 -2.52 -12.07
CA THR A 291 18.63 -3.04 -10.91
C THR A 291 19.51 -4.21 -11.33
N LEU A 292 18.91 -5.21 -11.99
CA LEU A 292 19.61 -6.40 -12.48
C LEU A 292 20.71 -6.03 -13.48
N ALA A 293 20.42 -5.16 -14.44
CA ALA A 293 21.38 -4.71 -15.45
C ALA A 293 22.57 -3.95 -14.85
N SER A 294 22.35 -3.25 -13.73
CA SER A 294 23.42 -2.52 -13.03
C SER A 294 24.32 -3.41 -12.18
N GLY A 295 23.93 -4.67 -11.90
CA GLY A 295 24.63 -5.57 -11.00
C GLY A 295 24.60 -5.16 -9.52
N ARG A 296 23.78 -4.17 -9.15
CA ARG A 296 23.63 -3.69 -7.77
C ARG A 296 22.63 -4.54 -6.99
N GLU A 297 22.80 -4.58 -5.67
CA GLU A 297 21.83 -5.21 -4.77
C GLU A 297 20.62 -4.30 -4.47
N ASP A 298 20.82 -2.98 -4.41
CA ASP A 298 19.77 -2.01 -4.10
C ASP A 298 19.01 -1.55 -5.35
N LEU A 299 17.69 -1.36 -5.20
CA LEU A 299 16.78 -0.96 -6.28
C LEU A 299 17.28 0.27 -7.07
N ALA A 300 17.27 0.22 -8.39
CA ALA A 300 17.68 1.29 -9.29
C ALA A 300 16.59 2.37 -9.49
N ILE A 301 15.91 2.77 -8.40
CA ILE A 301 14.75 3.68 -8.42
C ILE A 301 15.04 4.98 -9.18
N VAL A 302 16.15 5.65 -8.84
CA VAL A 302 16.54 6.93 -9.47
C VAL A 302 16.90 6.75 -10.94
N ALA A 303 17.57 5.66 -11.30
CA ALA A 303 17.96 5.39 -12.68
C ALA A 303 16.73 5.08 -13.56
N ALA A 304 15.72 4.41 -13.01
CA ALA A 304 14.47 4.07 -13.69
C ALA A 304 13.35 5.11 -13.52
N GLN A 305 13.67 6.34 -13.10
CA GLN A 305 12.68 7.37 -12.76
C GLN A 305 11.74 7.74 -13.93
N GLU A 306 12.20 7.67 -15.18
CA GLU A 306 11.34 7.94 -16.34
C GLU A 306 10.28 6.85 -16.52
N SER A 307 10.63 5.60 -16.27
CA SER A 307 9.66 4.49 -16.27
C SER A 307 8.69 4.56 -15.09
N ILE A 308 9.09 5.17 -13.97
CA ILE A 308 8.18 5.51 -12.87
C ILE A 308 7.23 6.62 -13.29
N ALA A 309 7.69 7.64 -14.03
CA ALA A 309 6.82 8.73 -14.46
C ALA A 309 5.83 8.32 -15.56
N SER A 310 6.30 7.46 -16.47
CA SER A 310 5.60 7.01 -17.68
C SER A 310 5.78 5.50 -17.88
N PRO A 311 5.10 4.66 -17.07
CA PRO A 311 5.29 3.22 -17.12
C PRO A 311 4.77 2.62 -18.43
N THR A 312 5.56 1.72 -19.01
CA THR A 312 5.08 0.88 -20.12
C THR A 312 4.05 -0.12 -19.60
N ARG A 313 2.87 -0.16 -20.22
CA ARG A 313 1.81 -1.12 -19.88
C ARG A 313 1.96 -2.43 -20.65
N LYS A 314 3.13 -3.05 -20.54
CA LYS A 314 3.48 -4.32 -21.21
C LYS A 314 2.67 -5.49 -20.64
N TYR A 315 2.46 -5.50 -19.33
CA TYR A 315 1.70 -6.52 -18.63
C TYR A 315 0.28 -6.03 -18.39
N LYS A 316 -0.72 -6.85 -18.70
CA LYS A 316 -2.14 -6.49 -18.69
C LYS A 316 -2.92 -7.17 -17.59
N ALA A 317 -3.86 -6.43 -17.00
CA ALA A 317 -4.68 -6.94 -15.91
C ALA A 317 -5.81 -7.85 -16.45
N GLU A 318 -5.70 -9.14 -16.18
CA GLU A 318 -6.66 -10.16 -16.62
C GLU A 318 -7.76 -10.37 -15.57
N PRO A 319 -9.02 -10.60 -15.98
CA PRO A 319 -10.08 -11.02 -15.07
C PRO A 319 -9.73 -12.33 -14.36
N VAL A 320 -10.16 -12.43 -13.09
CA VAL A 320 -10.16 -13.68 -12.32
C VAL A 320 -11.58 -14.19 -12.17
#